data_AF-A0A1F4AV70-F1
#
_entry.id   AF-A0A1F4AV70-F1
#
_cell.length_a   1.000
_cell.length_b   1.000
_cell.length_c   1.000
_cell.angle_alpha   90.00
_cell.angle_beta   90.00
_cell.angle_gamma   90.00
#
_symmetry.space_group_name_H-M   'P 1'
#
loop_
_entity.id
_entity.type
_entity.pdbx_description
1 polymer ?
#
loop_
_entity_poly.entity_id
_entity_poly.type
_entity_poly.pdbx_seq_one_letter_code
_entity_poly.pdbx_strand_id
1 'polypeptide(L)' 'MVKWVLIHKVVELIGYTDDAIRAKIKRGVWICGIHWRKAPDSRIIFNVEALQKWLEGKV' A
#
# COMPACT_ATOMS: atom_id res chain seq x y z
N MET A 1 7.79 -8.59 12.47
CA MET A 1 7.03 -8.83 11.22
C MET A 1 7.27 -7.68 10.26
N VAL A 2 7.59 -7.97 9.00
CA VAL A 2 7.92 -6.97 7.97
C VAL A 2 6.67 -6.19 7.61
N LYS A 3 6.47 -5.01 8.23
CA LYS A 3 5.25 -4.21 8.02
C LYS A 3 5.26 -3.45 6.71
N TRP A 4 6.43 -3.17 6.14
CA TRP A 4 6.58 -2.26 5.02
C TRP A 4 7.24 -2.94 3.83
N VAL A 5 6.54 -2.97 2.70
CA VAL A 5 7.02 -3.59 1.46
C VAL A 5 6.93 -2.63 0.28
N LEU A 6 7.70 -2.88 -0.77
CA LEU A 6 7.64 -2.12 -2.00
C LEU A 6 6.41 -2.51 -2.84
N ILE A 7 6.06 -1.66 -3.81
CA ILE A 7 4.90 -1.85 -4.68
C ILE A 7 4.88 -3.23 -5.36
N HIS A 8 6.03 -3.73 -5.83
CA HIS A 8 6.11 -5.04 -6.48
C HIS A 8 5.59 -6.18 -5.61
N LYS A 9 5.86 -6.12 -4.29
CA LYS A 9 5.41 -7.15 -3.34
C LYS A 9 3.92 -6.99 -3.04
N VAL A 10 3.42 -5.75 -3.04
CA VAL A 10 1.98 -5.49 -2.92
C VAL A 10 1.23 -6.04 -4.12
N VAL A 11 1.76 -5.85 -5.33
CA VAL A 11 1.22 -6.40 -6.57
C VAL A 11 1.16 -7.93 -6.50
N GLU A 12 2.25 -8.56 -6.04
CA GLU A 12 2.32 -10.02 -5.88
C GLU A 12 1.35 -10.55 -4.80
N LEU A 13 1.21 -9.85 -3.68
CA LEU A 13 0.39 -10.30 -2.55
C LEU A 13 -1.11 -10.05 -2.74
N ILE A 14 -1.48 -8.91 -3.33
CA ILE A 14 -2.87 -8.48 -3.44
C ILE A 14 -3.43 -8.75 -4.85
N GLY A 15 -2.57 -8.89 -5.86
CA GLY A 15 -2.97 -9.11 -7.25
C GLY A 15 -3.44 -7.85 -7.98
N TYR A 16 -3.25 -6.66 -7.40
CA TYR A 16 -3.50 -5.40 -8.09
C TYR A 16 -2.30 -5.00 -8.95
N THR A 17 -2.56 -4.38 -10.10
CA THR A 17 -1.51 -3.76 -10.92
C THR A 17 -0.95 -2.49 -10.27
N ASP A 18 0.27 -2.12 -10.62
CA ASP A 18 0.91 -0.88 -10.16
C ASP A 18 0.05 0.37 -10.46
N ASP A 19 -0.61 0.38 -11.62
CA ASP A 19 -1.54 1.46 -12.00
C ASP A 19 -2.76 1.54 -11.09
N ALA A 20 -3.36 0.40 -10.71
CA ALA A 20 -4.48 0.38 -9.78
C ALA A 20 -4.08 0.92 -8.40
N ILE A 21 -2.88 0.56 -7.93
CA ILE A 21 -2.31 1.07 -6.68
C ILE A 21 -2.10 2.58 -6.76
N ARG A 22 -1.45 3.07 -7.82
CA ARG A 22 -1.23 4.51 -8.04
C ARG A 22 -2.54 5.27 -8.16
N ALA A 23 -3.55 4.70 -8.81
CA ALA A 23 -4.88 5.28 -8.91
C ALA A 23 -5.55 5.39 -7.53
N LYS A 24 -5.42 4.39 -6.65
CA LYS A 24 -5.93 4.44 -5.26
C LYS A 24 -5.24 5.51 -4.42
N ILE A 25 -3.93 5.66 -4.57
CA ILE A 25 -3.17 6.74 -3.92
C ILE A 25 -3.64 8.10 -4.44
N LYS A 26 -3.73 8.26 -5.76
CA LYS A 26 -4.17 9.51 -6.41
C LYS A 26 -5.60 9.89 -6.05
N ARG A 27 -6.49 8.90 -5.89
CA ARG A 27 -7.87 9.10 -5.43
C ARG A 27 -7.97 9.38 -3.93
N GLY A 28 -6.88 9.25 -3.16
CA GLY A 28 -6.89 9.45 -1.71
C GLY A 28 -7.49 8.30 -0.90
N VAL A 29 -7.72 7.14 -1.53
CA VAL A 29 -8.23 5.94 -0.84
C VAL A 29 -7.19 5.42 0.15
N TRP A 30 -5.91 5.54 -0.20
CA TRP A 30 -4.79 5.11 0.65
C TRP A 30 -4.11 6.30 1.28
N ILE A 31 -4.27 6.41 2.61
CA ILE A 31 -3.76 7.51 3.42
C ILE A 31 -2.25 7.34 3.68
N CYS A 32 -1.49 8.43 3.48
CA CYS A 32 -0.06 8.50 3.81
C CYS A 32 0.14 8.39 5.34
N GLY A 33 1.06 7.54 5.78
CA GLY A 33 1.31 7.21 7.19
C GLY A 33 0.58 5.95 7.67
N ILE A 34 -0.55 5.58 7.05
CA ILE A 34 -1.31 4.36 7.39
C ILE A 34 -1.04 3.26 6.37
N HIS A 35 -1.43 3.50 5.11
CA HIS A 35 -1.40 2.51 4.03
C HIS A 35 -0.08 2.55 3.25
N TRP A 36 0.50 3.74 3.12
CA TRP A 36 1.79 3.93 2.45
C TRP A 36 2.58 5.04 3.13
N ARG A 37 3.90 5.04 2.98
CA ARG A 37 4.76 6.14 3.40
C ARG A 37 5.97 6.26 2.49
N LYS A 38 6.61 7.42 2.51
CA LYS A 38 7.90 7.61 1.85
C LYS A 38 9.01 7.12 2.79
N ALA A 39 9.79 6.15 2.33
CA ALA A 39 10.99 5.68 3.01
C ALA A 39 12.07 6.79 2.98
N PRO A 40 13.04 6.75 3.91
CA PRO A 40 14.18 7.67 3.89
C PRO A 40 14.96 7.61 2.57
N ASP A 41 14.95 6.48 1.87
CA ASP A 41 15.57 6.26 0.56
C ASP A 41 14.71 6.80 -0.63
N SER A 42 13.80 7.73 -0.37
CA SER A 42 12.84 8.30 -1.34
C SER A 42 11.86 7.32 -2.02
N ARG A 43 11.90 6.03 -1.68
CA ARG A 43 10.99 4.99 -2.22
C ARG A 43 9.64 5.01 -1.52
N ILE A 44 8.59 4.64 -2.23
CA ILE A 44 7.26 4.44 -1.65
C ILE A 44 7.16 3.01 -1.12
N ILE A 45 6.83 2.89 0.16
CA ILE A 45 6.60 1.62 0.84
C ILE A 45 5.17 1.56 1.35
N PHE A 46 4.60 0.37 1.36
CA PHE A 46 3.21 0.08 1.66
C PHE A 46 3.12 -0.83 2.88
N ASN A 47 2.08 -0.59 3.68
CA ASN A 47 1.78 -1.40 4.84
C ASN A 47 0.78 -2.50 4.47
N VAL A 48 1.27 -3.73 4.32
CA VAL A 48 0.44 -4.88 3.92
C VAL A 48 -0.69 -5.14 4.91
N GLU A 49 -0.44 -4.99 6.20
CA GLU A 49 -1.44 -5.23 7.25
C GLU A 49 -2.57 -4.20 7.17
N ALA A 50 -2.25 -2.92 6.96
CA ALA A 50 -3.25 -1.87 6.78
C ALA A 50 -4.05 -2.08 5.49
N LEU A 51 -3.39 -2.51 4.42
CA LEU A 51 -4.04 -2.84 3.15
C LEU A 51 -5.00 -4.03 3.28
N GLN A 52 -4.60 -5.07 4.01
CA GLN A 52 -5.47 -6.22 4.31
C GLN A 52 -6.67 -5.81 5.16
N LYS A 53 -6.49 -4.98 6.19
CA LYS A 53 -7.62 -4.44 6.99
C LYS A 53 -8.61 -3.66 6.13
N TRP A 54 -8.09 -2.82 5.22
CA TRP A 54 -8.92 -2.10 4.26
C TRP A 54 -9.66 -3.04 3.29
N LEU A 55 -9.00 -4.10 2.80
CA LEU A 55 -9.60 -5.14 1.95
C LEU A 55 -10.69 -5.93 2.66
N GLU A 56 -10.49 -6.26 3.94
CA GLU A 56 -11.48 -6.94 4.78
C GLU A 56 -12.70 -6.05 5.11
N GLY A 57 -12.69 -4.77 4.71
CA GLY A 57 -13.78 -3.84 4.99
C GLY A 57 -13.92 -3.49 6.48
N LYS A 58 -12.92 -3.84 7.31
CA LYS A 58 -12.85 -3.43 8.71
C LYS A 58 -12.31 -2.00 8.78
N VAL A 59 -13.19 -1.06 8.48
CA VAL A 59 -13.00 0.37 8.74
C VAL A 59 -13.41 0.67 10.17
#